data_AF-A0A293LY34-F1
#
_entry.id   AF-A0A293LY34-F1
#
_cell.length_a   1.000
_cell.length_b   1.000
_cell.length_c   1.000
_cell.angle_alpha   90.00
_cell.angle_beta   90.00
_cell.angle_gamma   90.00
#
_symmetry.space_group_name_H-M   'P 1'
#
loop_
_entity.id
_entity.type
_entity.pdbx_description
1 polymer ?
#
loop_
_entity_poly.entity_id
_entity_poly.type
_entity_poly.pdbx_seq_one_letter_code
_entity_poly.pdbx_strand_id
1 'polypeptide(L)'
;MLKIDESGYKPVTTLKAHAGSIRCLTWDPERKLLFSGGFDQMVIVWDIGGKQGTAYELQGHHNKVTSLCYHGPGKTLISGGEDSTMVFWDMTSKRIETPEWGQSDACQRCSRPFFWNFKAMIDLKTIGIRQHHCRKCGKAVCDKCSSNKTCIPVMGYEFDVRVCDECHVVITDDDRVSMATFHDSRHSIVHMDLDVTRGQLLTTGSDRVIKIWDISHMMDQY
;
A
#
# COMPACT_ATOMS: atom_id res chain seq x y z
N MET A 1 11.83 18.40 -1.96
CA MET A 1 12.01 19.87 -1.95
C MET A 1 12.63 20.25 -3.30
N LEU A 2 12.12 21.27 -4.00
CA LEU A 2 12.74 21.78 -5.23
C LEU A 2 13.86 22.72 -4.78
N LYS A 3 15.10 22.52 -5.23
CA LYS A 3 16.11 23.56 -5.06
C LYS A 3 16.02 24.43 -6.31
N ILE A 4 15.35 25.57 -6.15
CA ILE A 4 15.43 26.64 -7.14
C ILE A 4 16.61 27.49 -6.69
N ASP A 5 17.65 27.51 -7.49
CA ASP A 5 18.73 28.49 -7.40
C ASP A 5 18.77 29.33 -8.68
N GLU A 6 19.60 30.37 -8.69
CA GLU A 6 19.73 31.28 -9.83
C GLU A 6 20.17 30.57 -11.13
N SER A 7 20.63 29.31 -11.05
CA SER A 7 21.05 28.48 -12.18
C SER A 7 20.00 27.47 -12.67
N GLY A 8 18.81 27.38 -12.04
CA GLY A 8 17.66 26.64 -12.58
C GLY A 8 16.85 25.88 -11.53
N TYR A 9 16.15 24.83 -11.99
CA TYR A 9 15.37 23.94 -11.13
C TYR A 9 16.03 22.58 -11.06
N LYS A 10 16.35 22.11 -9.85
CA LYS A 10 16.83 20.74 -9.62
C LYS A 10 16.00 20.05 -8.54
N PRO A 11 15.51 18.82 -8.78
CA PRO A 11 14.87 18.05 -7.73
C PRO A 11 15.89 17.71 -6.63
N VAL A 12 15.52 17.88 -5.35
CA VAL A 12 16.41 17.48 -4.23
C VAL A 12 16.52 15.95 -4.13
N THR A 13 15.45 15.22 -4.44
CA THR A 13 15.44 13.74 -4.45
C THR A 13 14.35 13.22 -5.38
N THR A 14 14.43 11.95 -5.77
CA THR A 14 13.42 11.24 -6.55
C THR A 14 13.09 9.93 -5.84
N LEU A 15 11.80 9.71 -5.56
CA LEU A 15 11.28 8.52 -4.91
C LEU A 15 10.55 7.65 -5.94
N LYS A 16 10.84 6.34 -5.98
CA LYS A 16 10.28 5.39 -6.94
C LYS A 16 9.90 4.11 -6.22
N ALA A 17 8.61 3.79 -6.21
CA ALA A 17 8.10 2.53 -5.65
C ALA A 17 6.74 2.15 -6.25
N HIS A 18 5.88 3.12 -6.52
CA HIS A 18 4.59 2.87 -7.18
C HIS A 18 4.76 2.19 -8.55
N ALA A 19 3.96 1.16 -8.78
CA ALA A 19 3.84 0.47 -10.07
C ALA A 19 2.83 1.15 -11.01
N GLY A 20 2.00 2.05 -10.46
CA GLY A 20 1.02 2.84 -11.18
C GLY A 20 1.28 4.35 -11.07
N SER A 21 0.52 5.15 -11.81
CA SER A 21 0.56 6.61 -11.70
C SER A 21 0.19 7.06 -10.28
N ILE A 22 1.00 7.96 -9.72
CA ILE A 22 0.73 8.59 -8.42
C ILE A 22 -0.30 9.69 -8.64
N ARG A 23 -1.38 9.68 -7.86
CA ARG A 23 -2.51 10.60 -8.05
C ARG A 23 -2.65 11.63 -6.94
N CYS A 24 -2.25 11.28 -5.71
CA CYS A 24 -2.45 12.13 -4.54
C CYS A 24 -1.27 12.02 -3.57
N LEU A 25 -1.05 13.08 -2.79
CA LEU A 25 0.04 13.21 -1.83
C LEU A 25 -0.46 13.96 -0.59
N THR A 26 0.03 13.61 0.60
CA THR A 26 -0.13 14.43 1.81
C THR A 26 1.06 14.22 2.76
N TRP A 27 1.26 15.12 3.72
CA TRP A 27 2.43 15.17 4.58
C TRP A 27 2.08 14.96 6.05
N ASP A 28 2.98 14.29 6.77
CA ASP A 28 3.16 14.50 8.21
C ASP A 28 4.43 15.33 8.43
N PRO A 29 4.31 16.64 8.71
CA PRO A 29 5.48 17.50 8.88
C PRO A 29 6.23 17.24 10.19
N GLU A 30 5.55 16.75 11.24
CA GLU A 30 6.15 16.52 12.55
C GLU A 30 7.05 15.29 12.50
N ARG A 31 6.53 14.19 11.94
CA ARG A 31 7.26 12.93 11.79
C ARG A 31 8.11 12.86 10.54
N LYS A 32 8.04 13.88 9.68
CA LYS A 32 8.72 13.94 8.39
C LYS A 32 8.38 12.73 7.51
N LEU A 33 7.08 12.44 7.41
CA LEU A 33 6.56 11.41 6.51
C LEU A 33 5.88 12.06 5.31
N LEU A 34 6.05 11.43 4.15
CA LEU A 34 5.23 11.69 2.96
C LEU A 34 4.34 10.48 2.72
N PHE A 35 3.10 10.72 2.35
CA PHE A 35 2.16 9.68 1.94
C PHE A 35 1.79 9.89 0.48
N SER A 36 1.79 8.83 -0.31
CA SER A 36 1.40 8.87 -1.72
C SER A 36 0.38 7.79 -2.05
N GLY A 37 -0.69 8.15 -2.76
CA GLY A 37 -1.71 7.21 -3.23
C GLY A 37 -1.63 7.03 -4.74
N GLY A 38 -1.69 5.78 -5.20
CA GLY A 38 -1.46 5.41 -6.60
C GLY A 38 -2.57 4.61 -7.26
N PHE A 39 -2.47 4.52 -8.59
CA PHE A 39 -3.35 3.70 -9.43
C PHE A 39 -3.04 2.20 -9.34
N ASP A 40 -1.95 1.85 -8.67
CA ASP A 40 -1.62 0.48 -8.24
C ASP A 40 -2.39 0.04 -6.99
N GLN A 41 -3.37 0.84 -6.54
CA GLN A 41 -4.26 0.55 -5.40
C GLN A 41 -3.55 0.59 -4.05
N MET A 42 -2.32 1.14 -4.03
CA MET A 42 -1.50 1.24 -2.84
C MET A 42 -1.43 2.67 -2.34
N VAL A 43 -1.24 2.80 -1.01
CA VAL A 43 -0.65 3.98 -0.41
C VAL A 43 0.78 3.64 0.01
N ILE A 44 1.74 4.49 -0.31
CA ILE A 44 3.14 4.33 0.09
C ILE A 44 3.51 5.42 1.09
N VAL A 45 4.19 5.01 2.16
CA VAL A 45 4.73 5.88 3.19
C VAL A 45 6.23 6.04 2.99
N TRP A 46 6.72 7.28 3.02
CA TRP A 46 8.12 7.61 2.80
C TRP A 46 8.69 8.33 4.02
N ASP A 47 9.86 7.91 4.48
CA ASP A 47 10.64 8.66 5.47
C ASP A 47 11.53 9.68 4.74
N ILE A 48 11.29 10.97 5.02
CA ILE A 48 12.07 12.08 4.45
C ILE A 48 12.96 12.78 5.50
N GLY A 49 13.08 12.21 6.70
CA GLY A 49 13.57 12.87 7.90
C GLY A 49 14.99 12.52 8.37
N GLY A 50 15.68 11.58 7.72
CA GLY A 50 17.05 11.19 8.09
C GLY A 50 17.46 9.75 7.78
N LYS A 51 16.56 8.91 7.26
CA LYS A 51 16.86 7.60 6.67
C LYS A 51 16.21 7.51 5.30
N GLN A 52 17.04 7.46 4.25
CA GLN A 52 16.62 7.57 2.86
C GLN A 52 15.81 6.33 2.42
N GLY A 53 14.48 6.41 2.29
CA GLY A 53 13.72 5.33 1.66
C GLY A 53 12.19 5.32 1.82
N THR A 54 11.59 4.30 1.19
CA THR A 54 10.23 3.83 1.46
C THR A 54 10.19 3.28 2.89
N ALA A 55 9.27 3.75 3.71
CA ALA A 55 9.07 3.19 5.04
C ALA A 55 8.23 1.91 4.95
N TYR A 56 7.06 1.96 4.30
CA TYR A 56 6.22 0.78 4.11
C TYR A 56 5.07 1.09 3.16
N GLU A 57 4.41 0.05 2.68
CA GLU A 57 3.23 0.11 1.84
C GLU A 57 1.97 -0.07 2.69
N LEU A 58 0.81 0.34 2.17
CA LEU A 58 -0.51 0.17 2.77
C LEU A 58 -1.48 -0.26 1.66
N GLN A 59 -1.87 -1.53 1.70
CA GLN A 59 -2.85 -2.15 0.82
C GLN A 59 -4.19 -2.25 1.53
N GLY A 60 -5.14 -1.42 1.12
CA GLY A 60 -6.51 -1.42 1.63
C GLY A 60 -7.55 -1.03 0.59
N HIS A 61 -7.17 -0.83 -0.66
CA HIS A 61 -8.09 -0.51 -1.74
C HIS A 61 -8.15 -1.64 -2.78
N HIS A 62 -9.33 -1.82 -3.37
CA HIS A 62 -9.58 -2.75 -4.49
C HIS A 62 -9.51 -2.04 -5.84
N ASN A 63 -9.40 -0.71 -5.84
CA ASN A 63 -9.25 0.11 -7.03
C ASN A 63 -8.33 1.30 -6.73
N LYS A 64 -8.12 2.19 -7.70
CA LYS A 64 -7.17 3.31 -7.61
C LYS A 64 -7.42 4.17 -6.38
N VAL A 65 -6.33 4.54 -5.69
CA VAL A 65 -6.37 5.54 -4.63
C VAL A 65 -6.29 6.93 -5.26
N THR A 66 -7.32 7.74 -5.05
CA THR A 66 -7.50 9.02 -5.74
C THR A 66 -7.28 10.22 -4.85
N SER A 67 -7.46 10.07 -3.53
CA SER A 67 -7.29 11.16 -2.57
C SER A 67 -6.76 10.68 -1.23
N LEU A 68 -6.02 11.58 -0.57
CA LEU A 68 -5.49 11.40 0.78
C LEU A 68 -5.75 12.66 1.61
N CYS A 69 -6.07 12.48 2.89
CA CYS A 69 -6.13 13.53 3.90
C CYS A 69 -5.40 13.05 5.16
N TYR A 70 -4.72 13.94 5.88
CA TYR A 70 -4.01 13.58 7.12
C TYR A 70 -4.53 14.37 8.31
N HIS A 71 -4.90 13.64 9.36
CA HIS A 71 -5.23 14.20 10.66
C HIS A 71 -4.01 14.09 11.57
N GLY A 72 -3.28 15.20 11.74
CA GLY A 72 -2.04 15.27 12.50
C GLY A 72 -2.16 14.89 13.98
N PRO A 73 -3.08 15.48 14.76
CA PRO A 73 -3.22 15.20 16.20
C PRO A 73 -3.47 13.72 16.51
N GLY A 74 -4.43 13.10 15.84
CA GLY A 74 -4.77 11.68 16.01
C GLY A 74 -3.86 10.72 15.23
N LYS A 75 -2.93 11.25 14.41
CA LYS A 75 -2.04 10.46 13.54
C LYS A 75 -2.82 9.47 12.69
N THR A 76 -3.87 9.96 12.05
CA THR A 76 -4.75 9.16 11.20
C THR A 76 -4.60 9.62 9.76
N LEU A 77 -4.23 8.68 8.88
CA LEU A 77 -4.26 8.92 7.43
C LEU A 77 -5.60 8.43 6.90
N ILE A 78 -6.26 9.23 6.08
CA ILE A 78 -7.52 8.88 5.42
C ILE A 78 -7.26 8.75 3.93
N SER A 79 -7.56 7.60 3.34
CA SER A 79 -7.49 7.37 1.90
C SER A 79 -8.86 7.10 1.30
N GLY A 80 -9.07 7.58 0.08
CA GLY A 80 -10.30 7.38 -0.68
C GLY A 80 -9.99 6.90 -2.08
N GLY A 81 -10.81 6.00 -2.61
CA GLY A 81 -10.58 5.36 -3.90
C GLY A 81 -11.79 5.28 -4.82
N GLU A 82 -11.53 4.83 -6.06
CA GLU A 82 -12.57 4.52 -7.06
C GLU A 82 -13.38 3.26 -6.70
N ASP A 83 -13.01 2.55 -5.64
CA ASP A 83 -13.74 1.41 -5.08
C ASP A 83 -14.89 1.81 -4.15
N SER A 84 -15.16 3.11 -4.01
CA SER A 84 -16.17 3.65 -3.10
C SER A 84 -15.89 3.37 -1.63
N THR A 85 -14.62 3.18 -1.26
CA THR A 85 -14.20 3.00 0.13
C THR A 85 -13.38 4.17 0.63
N MET A 86 -13.58 4.50 1.91
CA MET A 86 -12.68 5.33 2.71
C MET A 86 -11.97 4.42 3.71
N VAL A 87 -10.65 4.52 3.78
CA VAL A 87 -9.82 3.74 4.71
C VAL A 87 -9.13 4.69 5.66
N PHE A 88 -9.29 4.45 6.96
CA PHE A 88 -8.68 5.21 8.03
C PHE A 88 -7.54 4.37 8.60
N TRP A 89 -6.32 4.82 8.38
CA TRP A 89 -5.09 4.15 8.77
C TRP A 89 -4.59 4.70 10.09
N ASP A 90 -4.34 3.82 11.05
CA ASP A 90 -3.62 4.16 12.27
C ASP A 90 -2.12 4.29 11.97
N MET A 91 -1.59 5.52 12.08
CA MET A 91 -0.18 5.83 11.88
C MET A 91 0.60 5.87 13.21
N THR A 92 -0.03 5.57 14.36
CA THR A 92 0.66 5.40 15.64
C THR A 92 1.31 4.03 15.75
N SER A 93 0.69 3.03 15.12
CA SER A 93 1.16 1.65 15.19
C SER A 93 2.46 1.43 14.40
N LYS A 94 3.28 0.50 14.92
CA LYS A 94 4.58 0.17 14.32
C LYS A 94 4.39 -0.80 13.14
N ARG A 95 4.71 -0.34 11.93
CA ARG A 95 4.73 -1.16 10.72
C ARG A 95 6.16 -1.56 10.33
N ILE A 96 6.26 -2.62 9.54
CA ILE A 96 7.51 -3.21 9.04
C ILE A 96 7.53 -3.05 7.52
N GLU A 97 8.68 -2.64 6.98
CA GLU A 97 8.86 -2.52 5.53
C GLU A 97 8.70 -3.88 4.84
N THR A 98 8.13 -3.87 3.64
CA THR A 98 8.02 -5.07 2.83
C THR A 98 9.41 -5.52 2.37
N PRO A 99 9.70 -6.83 2.37
CA PRO A 99 11.02 -7.33 1.96
C PRO A 99 11.28 -7.06 0.48
N GLU A 100 12.56 -6.90 0.12
CA GLU A 100 12.96 -6.88 -1.29
C GLU A 100 12.57 -8.18 -2.00
N TRP A 101 12.08 -8.05 -3.23
CA TRP A 101 11.63 -9.20 -4.00
C TRP A 101 12.82 -9.93 -4.61
N GLY A 102 13.05 -11.15 -4.17
CA GLY A 102 14.11 -12.00 -4.69
C GLY A 102 13.84 -12.36 -6.15
N GLN A 103 14.73 -11.99 -7.05
CA GLN A 103 14.71 -12.48 -8.42
C GLN A 103 15.37 -13.86 -8.46
N SER A 104 14.69 -14.84 -9.04
CA SER A 104 15.25 -16.18 -9.22
C SER A 104 14.59 -16.86 -10.40
N ASP A 105 15.36 -17.67 -11.12
CA ASP A 105 14.88 -18.53 -12.19
C ASP A 105 14.36 -19.89 -11.66
N ALA A 106 14.35 -20.09 -10.34
CA ALA A 106 13.78 -21.26 -9.70
C ALA A 106 13.08 -20.92 -8.38
N CYS A 107 12.09 -21.73 -8.01
CA CYS A 107 11.41 -21.63 -6.74
C CYS A 107 12.42 -21.75 -5.60
N GLN A 108 12.57 -20.70 -4.81
CA GLN A 108 13.51 -20.64 -3.69
C GLN A 108 13.08 -21.50 -2.48
N ARG A 109 12.06 -22.36 -2.66
CA ARG A 109 11.57 -23.33 -1.67
C ARG A 109 11.81 -24.77 -2.09
N CYS A 110 11.37 -25.16 -3.29
CA CYS A 110 11.51 -26.53 -3.79
C CYS A 110 12.55 -26.68 -4.91
N SER A 111 13.29 -25.61 -5.22
CA SER A 111 14.27 -25.54 -6.32
C SER A 111 13.73 -25.85 -7.71
N ARG A 112 12.39 -25.89 -7.86
CA ARG A 112 11.77 -26.14 -9.17
C ARG A 112 11.96 -24.91 -10.06
N PRO A 113 12.56 -25.06 -11.25
CA PRO A 113 12.77 -23.96 -12.18
C PRO A 113 11.46 -23.26 -12.55
N PHE A 114 11.52 -21.92 -12.60
CA PHE A 114 10.56 -21.06 -13.26
C PHE A 114 10.95 -20.99 -14.74
N PHE A 115 10.32 -21.82 -15.56
CA PHE A 115 10.65 -21.83 -16.98
C PHE A 115 9.96 -20.68 -17.72
N TRP A 116 10.75 -19.67 -18.12
CA TRP A 116 10.34 -18.61 -19.04
C TRP A 116 10.75 -18.90 -20.50
N ASN A 117 11.44 -20.02 -20.75
CA ASN A 117 12.04 -20.30 -22.05
C ASN A 117 11.09 -21.17 -22.93
N PHE A 118 10.45 -20.53 -23.91
CA PHE A 118 9.61 -21.18 -24.93
C PHE A 118 10.25 -22.42 -25.55
N LYS A 119 11.59 -22.41 -25.72
CA LYS A 119 12.33 -23.53 -26.31
C LYS A 119 12.33 -24.77 -25.41
N ALA A 120 12.53 -24.59 -24.10
CA ALA A 120 12.47 -25.69 -23.13
C ALA A 120 11.04 -26.22 -22.90
N MET A 121 10.02 -25.37 -23.03
CA MET A 121 8.61 -25.78 -22.95
C MET A 121 8.18 -26.67 -24.13
N ILE A 122 8.70 -26.40 -25.33
CA ILE A 122 8.46 -27.22 -26.52
C ILE A 122 9.12 -28.59 -26.38
N ASP A 123 10.35 -28.64 -25.85
CA ASP A 123 11.10 -29.90 -25.70
C ASP A 123 10.50 -30.83 -24.63
N LEU A 124 9.85 -30.28 -23.60
CA LEU A 124 9.30 -31.05 -22.47
C LEU A 124 7.77 -31.17 -22.44
N LYS A 125 7.06 -30.68 -23.48
CA LYS A 125 5.58 -30.73 -23.62
C LYS A 125 4.80 -30.39 -22.34
N THR A 126 5.23 -29.37 -21.60
CA THR A 126 4.57 -28.94 -20.36
C THR A 126 4.37 -27.43 -20.33
N ILE A 127 3.23 -26.99 -19.77
CA ILE A 127 2.85 -25.58 -19.66
C ILE A 127 3.56 -24.97 -18.45
N GLY A 128 4.27 -23.85 -18.65
CA GLY A 128 5.13 -23.21 -17.66
C GLY A 128 4.39 -22.64 -16.44
N ILE A 129 5.08 -22.58 -15.29
CA ILE A 129 4.55 -22.05 -14.02
C ILE A 129 4.91 -20.57 -13.90
N ARG A 130 3.92 -19.72 -13.60
CA ARG A 130 4.11 -18.28 -13.32
C ARG A 130 4.95 -18.09 -12.05
N GLN A 131 5.94 -17.19 -12.09
CA GLN A 131 6.67 -16.76 -10.89
C GLN A 131 5.73 -15.98 -9.96
N HIS A 132 5.76 -16.31 -8.68
CA HIS A 132 5.07 -15.58 -7.61
C HIS A 132 6.07 -15.16 -6.53
N HIS A 133 5.74 -14.14 -5.75
CA HIS A 133 6.55 -13.71 -4.61
C HIS A 133 5.75 -13.87 -3.31
N CYS A 134 6.40 -14.39 -2.27
CA CYS A 134 5.83 -14.41 -0.92
C CYS A 134 5.83 -12.99 -0.35
N ARG A 135 4.68 -12.48 0.11
CA ARG A 135 4.59 -11.11 0.63
C ARG A 135 5.28 -10.91 1.99
N LYS A 136 5.44 -11.98 2.79
CA LYS A 136 6.14 -11.90 4.09
C LYS A 136 7.67 -11.92 3.96
N CYS A 137 8.23 -12.71 3.04
CA CYS A 137 9.69 -12.93 2.97
C CYS A 137 10.35 -12.58 1.63
N GLY A 138 9.58 -12.10 0.64
CA GLY A 138 10.11 -11.64 -0.65
C GLY A 138 10.58 -12.75 -1.59
N LYS A 139 10.67 -14.01 -1.13
CA LYS A 139 11.15 -15.13 -1.94
C LYS A 139 10.29 -15.40 -3.17
N ALA A 140 10.93 -15.68 -4.29
CA ALA A 140 10.28 -16.21 -5.49
C ALA A 140 9.86 -17.67 -5.26
N VAL A 141 8.56 -17.93 -5.36
CA VAL A 141 7.92 -19.21 -5.05
C VAL A 141 6.98 -19.65 -6.16
N CYS A 142 6.87 -20.96 -6.35
CA CYS A 142 5.89 -21.56 -7.27
C CYS A 142 4.52 -21.68 -6.58
N ASP A 143 3.47 -21.90 -7.38
CA ASP A 143 2.10 -21.99 -6.87
C ASP A 143 1.94 -23.09 -5.80
N LYS A 144 2.60 -24.25 -5.97
CA LYS A 144 2.55 -25.35 -4.99
C LYS A 144 3.24 -25.07 -3.65
N CYS A 145 4.17 -24.11 -3.60
CA CYS A 145 4.86 -23.73 -2.35
C CYS A 145 4.26 -22.47 -1.71
N SER A 146 3.11 -22.03 -2.23
CA SER A 146 2.43 -20.81 -1.81
C SER A 146 0.92 -20.94 -1.98
N SER A 147 0.36 -22.08 -1.56
CA SER A 147 -1.07 -22.37 -1.72
C SER A 147 -1.94 -21.50 -0.84
N ASN A 148 -1.37 -20.93 0.22
CA ASN A 148 -2.09 -20.19 1.24
C ASN A 148 -2.03 -18.67 1.01
N LYS A 149 -3.10 -17.99 1.44
CA LYS A 149 -3.17 -16.55 1.54
C LYS A 149 -3.50 -16.14 2.97
N THR A 150 -3.09 -14.95 3.35
CA THR A 150 -3.39 -14.34 4.65
C THR A 150 -3.19 -12.84 4.55
N CYS A 151 -3.90 -12.06 5.37
CA CYS A 151 -3.55 -10.67 5.62
C CYS A 151 -2.30 -10.59 6.52
N ILE A 152 -1.57 -9.48 6.39
CA ILE A 152 -0.41 -9.11 7.23
C ILE A 152 -0.43 -7.59 7.46
N PRO A 153 -1.39 -7.04 8.23
CA PRO A 153 -1.50 -5.60 8.50
C PRO A 153 -0.21 -4.93 8.97
N VAL A 154 0.62 -5.61 9.76
CA VAL A 154 1.92 -5.07 10.21
C VAL A 154 2.87 -4.73 9.04
N MET A 155 2.72 -5.37 7.88
CA MET A 155 3.44 -5.08 6.63
C MET A 155 2.60 -4.26 5.65
N GLY A 156 1.44 -3.75 6.08
CA GLY A 156 0.53 -2.96 5.27
C GLY A 156 -0.55 -3.73 4.54
N TYR A 157 -0.58 -5.06 4.62
CA TYR A 157 -1.50 -5.88 3.84
C TYR A 157 -2.79 -6.16 4.63
N GLU A 158 -3.81 -5.33 4.46
CA GLU A 158 -5.12 -5.55 5.11
C GLU A 158 -5.94 -6.64 4.40
N PHE A 159 -5.62 -6.93 3.14
CA PHE A 159 -6.24 -8.02 2.36
C PHE A 159 -5.35 -9.25 2.24
N ASP A 160 -5.98 -10.36 1.87
CA ASP A 160 -5.31 -11.64 1.69
C ASP A 160 -4.26 -11.60 0.57
N VAL A 161 -3.00 -11.72 1.00
CA VAL A 161 -1.84 -11.78 0.12
C VAL A 161 -1.22 -13.17 0.12
N ARG A 162 -0.60 -13.51 -1.01
CA ARG A 162 0.07 -14.79 -1.17
C ARG A 162 1.32 -14.88 -0.28
N VAL A 163 1.39 -15.92 0.52
CA VAL A 163 2.57 -16.26 1.32
C VAL A 163 3.04 -17.67 1.00
N CYS A 164 4.32 -17.94 1.19
CA CYS A 164 4.81 -19.32 1.12
C CYS A 164 4.35 -20.09 2.36
N ASP A 165 4.22 -21.41 2.23
CA ASP A 165 3.62 -22.25 3.28
C ASP A 165 4.35 -22.15 4.62
N GLU A 166 5.68 -22.05 4.60
CA GLU A 166 6.48 -21.81 5.82
C GLU A 166 6.14 -20.49 6.51
N CYS A 167 5.93 -19.41 5.76
CA CYS A 167 5.57 -18.12 6.34
C CYS A 167 4.13 -18.14 6.88
N HIS A 168 3.24 -18.87 6.22
CA HIS A 168 1.85 -18.99 6.66
C HIS A 168 1.74 -19.60 8.07
N VAL A 169 2.56 -20.61 8.37
CA VAL A 169 2.59 -21.29 9.68
C VAL A 169 3.11 -20.36 10.80
N VAL A 170 3.98 -19.41 10.47
CA VAL A 170 4.59 -18.50 11.46
C VAL A 170 3.70 -17.29 11.76
N ILE A 171 2.80 -16.92 10.85
CA ILE A 171 1.91 -15.76 11.03
C ILE A 171 0.84 -16.11 12.07
N THR A 172 0.78 -15.33 13.14
CA THR A 172 -0.16 -15.51 14.25
C THR A 172 -1.45 -14.72 14.02
N ASP A 173 -2.46 -14.90 14.89
CA ASP A 173 -3.69 -14.09 14.83
C ASP A 173 -3.44 -12.62 15.20
N ASP A 174 -2.48 -12.37 16.08
CA ASP A 174 -2.05 -11.00 16.41
C ASP A 174 -1.48 -10.27 15.18
N ASP A 175 -0.74 -10.99 14.32
CA ASP A 175 -0.22 -10.45 13.05
C ASP A 175 -1.33 -10.10 12.05
N ARG A 176 -2.56 -10.61 12.25
CA ARG A 176 -3.73 -10.43 11.37
C ARG A 176 -4.68 -9.33 11.86
N VAL A 177 -4.42 -8.75 13.03
CA VAL A 177 -5.24 -7.66 13.58
C VAL A 177 -5.13 -6.45 12.66
N SER A 178 -6.27 -6.02 12.12
CA SER A 178 -6.32 -4.89 11.20
C SER A 178 -5.84 -3.60 11.86
N MET A 179 -5.08 -2.82 11.11
CA MET A 179 -4.52 -1.54 11.55
C MET A 179 -5.18 -0.38 10.80
N ALA A 180 -6.36 -0.66 10.24
CA ALA A 180 -7.17 0.28 9.50
C ALA A 180 -8.66 0.00 9.75
N THR A 181 -9.50 1.01 9.52
CA THR A 181 -10.96 0.82 9.47
C THR A 181 -11.49 1.22 8.10
N PHE A 182 -12.51 0.49 7.63
CA PHE A 182 -13.05 0.61 6.28
C PHE A 182 -14.48 1.12 6.33
N HIS A 183 -14.78 2.13 5.52
CA HIS A 183 -16.09 2.78 5.46
C HIS A 183 -16.54 2.92 4.02
N ASP A 184 -17.79 2.54 3.74
CA ASP A 184 -18.40 2.72 2.42
C ASP A 184 -18.81 4.20 2.23
N SER A 185 -18.20 4.85 1.25
CA SER A 185 -18.51 6.24 0.90
C SER A 185 -19.74 6.36 -0.01
N ARG A 186 -20.27 5.22 -0.47
CA ARG A 186 -21.42 5.08 -1.37
C ARG A 186 -21.27 5.85 -2.68
N HIS A 187 -20.04 6.17 -3.10
CA HIS A 187 -19.70 6.75 -4.40
C HIS A 187 -18.20 6.62 -4.68
N SER A 188 -17.81 6.53 -5.95
CA SER A 188 -16.40 6.51 -6.34
C SER A 188 -15.75 7.86 -6.03
N ILE A 189 -14.79 7.89 -5.11
CA ILE A 189 -14.15 9.13 -4.65
C ILE A 189 -13.17 9.63 -5.71
N VAL A 190 -13.25 10.92 -6.04
CA VAL A 190 -12.33 11.63 -6.94
C VAL A 190 -11.38 12.52 -6.14
N HIS A 191 -11.90 13.19 -5.11
CA HIS A 191 -11.13 14.04 -4.20
C HIS A 191 -11.81 14.10 -2.83
N MET A 192 -11.00 14.31 -1.80
CA MET A 192 -11.41 14.52 -0.43
C MET A 192 -10.72 15.75 0.15
N ASP A 193 -11.42 16.43 1.05
CA ASP A 193 -10.88 17.54 1.82
C ASP A 193 -11.32 17.44 3.29
N LEU A 194 -10.42 17.77 4.21
CA LEU A 194 -10.58 17.50 5.63
C LEU A 194 -10.60 18.80 6.42
N ASP A 195 -11.74 19.12 7.03
CA ASP A 195 -11.84 20.15 8.05
C ASP A 195 -11.71 19.52 9.44
N VAL A 196 -10.47 19.52 9.94
CA VAL A 196 -10.12 19.02 11.28
C VAL A 196 -10.84 19.81 12.37
N THR A 197 -11.07 21.10 12.19
CA THR A 197 -11.66 21.96 13.24
C THR A 197 -13.12 21.65 13.51
N ARG A 198 -13.84 21.19 12.47
CA ARG A 198 -15.25 20.81 12.54
C ARG A 198 -15.47 19.31 12.59
N GLY A 199 -14.41 18.50 12.50
CA GLY A 199 -14.52 17.07 12.34
C GLY A 199 -15.27 16.68 11.06
N GLN A 200 -15.13 17.45 9.97
CA GLN A 200 -15.86 17.21 8.73
C GLN A 200 -14.93 16.70 7.63
N LEU A 201 -15.37 15.68 6.91
CA LEU A 201 -14.72 15.19 5.69
C LEU A 201 -15.64 15.48 4.50
N LEU A 202 -15.09 16.15 3.50
CA LEU A 202 -15.73 16.37 2.21
C LEU A 202 -15.26 15.31 1.24
N THR A 203 -16.17 14.77 0.45
CA THR A 203 -15.83 13.85 -0.64
C THR A 203 -16.56 14.26 -1.91
N THR A 204 -15.86 14.23 -3.04
CA THR A 204 -16.43 14.46 -4.37
C THR A 204 -16.40 13.17 -5.17
N GLY A 205 -17.50 12.86 -5.85
CA GLY A 205 -17.65 11.63 -6.63
C GLY A 205 -17.63 11.84 -8.14
N SER A 206 -17.33 10.77 -8.88
CA SER A 206 -17.50 10.74 -10.34
C SER A 206 -18.97 10.81 -10.78
N ASP A 207 -19.88 10.59 -9.84
CA ASP A 207 -21.33 10.74 -9.94
C ASP A 207 -21.83 12.19 -9.85
N ARG A 208 -20.91 13.17 -9.76
CA ARG A 208 -21.20 14.61 -9.64
C ARG A 208 -21.84 14.98 -8.30
N VAL A 209 -21.68 14.15 -7.28
CA VAL A 209 -22.16 14.41 -5.92
C VAL A 209 -21.02 14.86 -5.03
N ILE A 210 -21.32 15.84 -4.16
CA ILE A 210 -20.47 16.21 -3.03
C ILE A 210 -21.16 15.72 -1.77
N LYS A 211 -20.44 14.98 -0.93
CA LYS A 211 -20.92 14.51 0.37
C LYS A 211 -20.09 15.12 1.48
N ILE A 212 -20.77 15.51 2.55
CA ILE A 212 -20.17 16.01 3.79
C ILE A 212 -20.41 14.93 4.85
N TRP A 213 -19.33 14.49 5.49
CA TRP A 213 -19.35 13.46 6.52
C TRP A 213 -18.96 14.09 7.86
N ASP A 214 -19.70 13.76 8.91
CA ASP A 214 -19.26 14.02 10.27
C ASP A 214 -18.40 12.83 10.73
N ILE A 215 -17.14 13.13 11.02
CA ILE A 215 -16.13 12.17 11.48
C ILE A 215 -15.49 12.61 12.79
N SER A 216 -16.13 13.52 13.54
CA SER A 216 -15.68 13.99 14.86
C SER A 216 -15.33 12.84 15.80
N HIS A 217 -16.22 11.84 15.92
CA HIS A 217 -15.99 10.65 16.73
C HIS A 217 -14.77 9.80 16.34
N MET A 218 -14.33 9.90 15.08
CA MET A 218 -13.12 9.20 14.59
C MET A 218 -11.85 10.03 14.81
N MET A 219 -11.98 11.33 15.06
CA MET A 219 -10.88 12.24 15.36
C MET A 219 -10.60 12.33 16.86
N ASP A 220 -11.62 12.17 17.71
CA ASP A 220 -11.56 12.38 19.16
C ASP A 220 -10.94 11.22 19.97
N GLN A 221 -10.35 10.21 19.32
CA GLN A 221 -9.85 9.02 20.04
C GLN A 221 -8.55 9.21 20.84
N TYR A 222 -8.06 10.44 21.06
CA TYR A 222 -6.96 10.75 21.99
C TYR A 222 -7.08 12.11 22.66
#